data_AF-A0A521G1T8-F1
#
_entry.id   AF-A0A521G1T8-F1
#
_cell.length_a   1.000
_cell.length_b   1.000
_cell.length_c   1.000
_cell.angle_alpha   90.00
_cell.angle_beta   90.00
_cell.angle_gamma   90.00
#
_symmetry.space_group_name_H-M   'P 1'
#
loop_
_entity.id
_entity.type
_entity.pdbx_description
1 polymer ?
#
loop_
_entity_poly.entity_id
_entity_poly.type
_entity_poly.pdbx_seq_one_letter_code
_entity_poly.pdbx_strand_id
1 'polypeptide(L)'
;MESEIHIHPDAAKNINKRANEILSLVHEVQPVKCTENSSFKSERVICHDLDEHEYTVDYEERIDLKDAERKFIEFSFYIGGRKFCLDKDHYHLVAALSSQIISCFCNKISKKISIQLIYNWIKLNYATNYRNIIFDRYLEEEARRNIRDITCYIPIANLEIEESFFVGKHELRPLSEMVINEWAEKLSSKEKNDFSNDTASLIEDIRREWQGLAVVVCKYNSDEYHAHALAREEASKIISILAIFLREITIPNIKISLGRSEGNDFISRATSISLADNRLTIYKDFENRMTSVPYHRIDKKYINLLNDLCFEKISCLLAKEEKSLNKFQERTLASLFMYSKSAFTSEPTEKIVYTLTSLEIILLKNDSEPI
;
A
#
# COMPACT_ATOMS: atom_id res chain seq x y z
N MET A 1 2.66 15.23 20.63
CA MET A 1 2.84 16.53 19.96
C MET A 1 2.25 16.38 18.57
N GLU A 2 1.04 16.88 18.37
CA GLU A 2 0.45 16.98 17.03
C GLU A 2 1.37 17.88 16.21
N SER A 3 2.08 17.32 15.24
CA SER A 3 2.76 18.14 14.24
C SER A 3 1.65 18.87 13.49
N GLU A 4 1.48 20.17 13.73
CA GLU A 4 0.53 20.99 12.99
C GLU A 4 0.80 20.81 11.50
N ILE A 5 -0.16 20.20 10.82
CA ILE A 5 -0.14 20.04 9.38
C ILE A 5 -0.47 21.43 8.83
N HIS A 6 0.59 22.19 8.51
CA HIS A 6 0.50 23.53 7.93
C HIS A 6 1.43 23.63 6.73
N ILE A 7 0.89 24.02 5.59
CA ILE A 7 1.65 24.23 4.36
C ILE A 7 2.39 25.56 4.50
N HIS A 8 3.69 25.59 4.17
CA HIS A 8 4.46 26.83 4.19
C HIS A 8 3.84 27.88 3.25
N PRO A 9 3.75 29.17 3.62
CA PRO A 9 3.05 30.19 2.82
C PRO A 9 3.51 30.29 1.36
N ASP A 10 4.82 30.14 1.11
CA ASP A 10 5.36 30.17 -0.26
C ASP A 10 5.00 28.91 -1.06
N ALA A 11 4.94 27.75 -0.40
CA ALA A 11 4.47 26.52 -1.01
C ALA A 11 2.97 26.61 -1.34
N ALA A 12 2.17 27.18 -0.42
CA ALA A 12 0.75 27.41 -0.62
C ALA A 12 0.46 28.31 -1.83
N LYS A 13 1.19 29.42 -2.00
CA LYS A 13 1.07 30.29 -3.19
C LYS A 13 1.34 29.54 -4.50
N ASN A 14 2.41 28.74 -4.54
CA ASN A 14 2.77 27.96 -5.72
C ASN A 14 1.75 26.84 -6.02
N ILE A 15 1.30 26.13 -4.98
CA ILE A 15 0.28 25.09 -5.07
C ILE A 15 -1.04 25.67 -5.60
N ASN A 16 -1.49 26.79 -5.05
CA ASN A 16 -2.70 27.47 -5.51
C ASN A 16 -2.58 27.94 -6.96
N LYS A 17 -1.42 28.50 -7.35
CA LYS A 17 -1.19 28.92 -8.74
C LYS A 17 -1.32 27.73 -9.70
N ARG A 18 -0.64 26.62 -9.42
CA ARG A 18 -0.67 25.41 -10.26
C ARG A 18 -2.05 24.74 -10.28
N ALA A 19 -2.74 24.71 -9.16
CA ALA A 19 -4.10 24.17 -9.09
C ALA A 19 -5.08 24.99 -9.95
N ASN A 20 -4.96 26.32 -9.93
CA ASN A 20 -5.76 27.20 -10.79
C ASN A 20 -5.40 27.08 -12.28
N GLU A 21 -4.12 26.86 -12.60
CA GLU A 21 -3.70 26.54 -13.98
C GLU A 21 -4.40 25.25 -14.46
N ILE A 22 -4.37 24.17 -13.65
CA ILE A 22 -5.07 22.91 -13.98
C ILE A 22 -6.58 23.13 -14.10
N LEU A 23 -7.19 23.90 -13.18
CA LEU A 23 -8.62 24.20 -13.22
C LEU A 23 -9.02 24.88 -14.53
N SER A 24 -8.17 25.75 -15.07
CA SER A 24 -8.44 26.45 -16.34
C SER A 24 -8.34 25.56 -17.59
N LEU A 25 -7.68 24.40 -17.49
CA LEU A 25 -7.51 23.45 -18.58
C LEU A 25 -8.65 22.43 -18.67
N VAL A 26 -9.49 22.35 -17.63
CA VAL A 26 -10.68 21.49 -17.62
C VAL A 26 -11.75 22.11 -18.51
N HIS A 27 -12.19 21.36 -19.52
CA HIS A 27 -13.18 21.83 -20.48
C HIS A 27 -14.41 20.93 -20.52
N GLU A 28 -15.54 21.52 -20.93
CA GLU A 28 -16.79 20.79 -21.13
C GLU A 28 -16.70 20.02 -22.45
N VAL A 29 -16.89 18.70 -22.40
CA VAL A 29 -16.93 17.84 -23.57
C VAL A 29 -18.37 17.78 -24.06
N GLN A 30 -18.62 18.33 -25.24
CA GLN A 30 -19.89 18.14 -25.94
C GLN A 30 -20.08 16.63 -26.20
N PRO A 31 -21.25 16.05 -25.91
CA PRO A 31 -21.49 14.66 -26.24
C PRO A 31 -21.26 14.47 -27.73
N VAL A 32 -20.36 13.54 -28.08
CA VAL A 32 -20.19 13.13 -29.47
C VAL A 32 -21.56 12.61 -29.88
N LYS A 33 -22.25 13.32 -30.79
CA LYS A 33 -23.45 12.79 -31.42
C LYS A 33 -23.04 11.45 -32.03
N CYS A 34 -23.49 10.35 -31.45
CA CYS A 34 -23.47 9.07 -32.14
C CYS A 34 -24.14 9.33 -33.47
N THR A 35 -23.38 9.27 -34.57
CA THR A 35 -23.97 9.18 -35.89
C THR A 35 -24.64 7.82 -35.93
N GLU A 36 -25.88 7.76 -35.46
CA GLU A 36 -26.81 6.71 -35.79
C GLU A 36 -26.96 6.71 -37.30
N ASN A 37 -26.14 5.91 -37.95
CA ASN A 37 -26.37 5.37 -39.29
C ASN A 37 -25.42 4.19 -39.47
N SER A 38 -25.44 3.27 -38.51
CA SER A 38 -25.08 1.89 -38.81
C SER A 38 -26.24 1.31 -39.63
N SER A 39 -26.01 1.07 -40.92
CA SER A 39 -26.95 0.36 -41.80
C SER A 39 -27.12 -1.13 -41.43
N PHE A 40 -26.40 -1.59 -40.41
CA PHE A 40 -26.50 -2.95 -39.90
C PHE A 40 -27.78 -3.12 -39.08
N LYS A 41 -28.79 -3.75 -39.69
CA LYS A 41 -29.98 -4.22 -38.98
C LYS A 41 -29.61 -5.48 -38.19
N SER A 42 -29.42 -5.33 -36.88
CA SER A 42 -29.28 -6.48 -35.97
C SER A 42 -30.58 -7.29 -35.96
N GLU A 43 -30.50 -8.60 -36.19
CA GLU A 43 -31.63 -9.54 -36.07
C GLU A 43 -31.90 -9.94 -34.60
N ARG A 44 -31.13 -9.45 -33.64
CA ARG A 44 -31.39 -9.70 -32.21
C ARG A 44 -32.69 -9.00 -31.80
N VAL A 45 -33.59 -9.77 -31.19
CA VAL A 45 -34.77 -9.23 -30.50
C VAL A 45 -34.28 -8.30 -29.39
N ILE A 46 -34.73 -7.05 -29.42
CA ILE A 46 -34.48 -6.08 -28.35
C ILE A 46 -35.26 -6.58 -27.14
N CYS A 47 -34.55 -7.15 -26.16
CA CYS A 47 -35.18 -7.72 -24.96
C CYS A 47 -35.56 -6.66 -23.91
N HIS A 48 -35.10 -5.41 -24.08
CA HIS A 48 -35.48 -4.27 -23.26
C HIS A 48 -35.26 -2.97 -24.03
N ASP A 49 -36.31 -2.19 -24.18
CA ASP A 49 -36.18 -0.74 -24.43
C ASP A 49 -36.02 -0.09 -23.06
N LEU A 50 -34.87 0.56 -22.85
CA LEU A 50 -34.59 1.29 -21.63
C LEU A 50 -35.28 2.66 -21.74
N ASP A 51 -36.24 2.94 -20.87
CA ASP A 51 -36.89 4.25 -20.81
C ASP A 51 -35.86 5.30 -20.36
N GLU A 52 -35.83 6.48 -21.01
CA GLU A 52 -34.91 7.60 -20.68
C GLU A 52 -34.99 8.04 -19.19
N HIS A 53 -36.02 7.61 -18.47
CA HIS A 53 -36.26 7.93 -17.06
C HIS A 53 -35.69 6.88 -16.09
N GLU A 54 -35.18 5.73 -16.57
CA GLU A 54 -34.50 4.71 -15.73
C GLU A 54 -33.04 5.07 -15.42
N TYR A 55 -32.50 6.15 -16.00
CA TYR A 55 -31.09 6.57 -15.83
C TYR A 55 -30.89 7.88 -15.05
N THR A 56 -31.81 8.29 -14.20
CA THR A 56 -31.42 9.17 -13.08
C THR A 56 -30.81 8.34 -11.95
N VAL A 57 -29.79 7.55 -12.30
CA VAL A 57 -28.87 7.06 -11.29
C VAL A 57 -27.75 8.09 -11.25
N ASP A 58 -27.62 8.79 -10.13
CA ASP A 58 -26.45 9.60 -9.75
C ASP A 58 -25.21 8.71 -9.62
N TYR A 59 -24.83 8.00 -10.69
CA TYR A 59 -23.57 7.32 -10.80
C TYR A 59 -22.51 8.38 -11.10
N GLU A 60 -21.82 8.79 -10.03
CA GLU A 60 -20.64 9.64 -10.08
C GLU A 60 -19.46 8.90 -10.76
N GLU A 61 -19.52 8.71 -12.08
CA GLU A 61 -18.42 8.09 -12.81
C GLU A 61 -17.22 9.04 -12.91
N ARG A 62 -16.23 8.80 -12.07
CA ARG A 62 -14.83 9.09 -12.41
C ARG A 62 -14.42 8.10 -13.49
N ILE A 63 -14.50 8.50 -14.77
CA ILE A 63 -13.96 7.69 -15.86
C ILE A 63 -12.46 7.97 -15.91
N ASP A 64 -11.72 7.04 -15.32
CA ASP A 64 -10.27 7.00 -15.31
C ASP A 64 -9.77 6.18 -16.50
N LEU A 65 -9.34 6.83 -17.59
CA LEU A 65 -8.59 6.12 -18.62
C LEU A 65 -7.23 5.74 -18.04
N LYS A 66 -6.90 4.45 -18.14
CA LYS A 66 -5.62 3.91 -17.73
C LYS A 66 -4.82 3.52 -18.96
N ASP A 67 -3.51 3.77 -18.95
CA ASP A 67 -2.61 3.27 -20.00
C ASP A 67 -2.40 1.75 -19.90
N ALA A 68 -1.62 1.19 -20.82
CA ALA A 68 -1.23 -0.22 -20.82
C ALA A 68 -0.52 -0.65 -19.52
N GLU A 69 0.02 0.31 -18.75
CA GLU A 69 0.67 0.10 -17.44
C GLU A 69 -0.28 0.33 -16.26
N ARG A 70 -1.59 0.49 -16.52
CA ARG A 70 -2.65 0.78 -15.55
C ARG A 70 -2.53 2.15 -14.84
N LYS A 71 -1.76 3.08 -15.39
CA LYS A 71 -1.61 4.43 -14.85
C LYS A 71 -2.70 5.34 -15.39
N PHE A 72 -3.33 6.12 -14.51
CA PHE A 72 -4.32 7.11 -14.87
C PHE A 72 -3.72 8.14 -15.85
N ILE A 73 -4.42 8.39 -16.95
CA ILE A 73 -4.02 9.34 -17.99
C ILE A 73 -5.06 10.41 -18.25
N GLU A 74 -6.32 10.21 -17.89
CA GLU A 74 -7.41 11.17 -18.08
C GLU A 74 -8.36 11.04 -16.90
N PHE A 75 -9.00 12.14 -16.51
CA PHE A 75 -10.18 12.05 -15.66
C PHE A 75 -11.31 12.89 -16.24
N SER A 76 -12.51 12.34 -16.21
CA SER A 76 -13.73 13.07 -16.52
C SER A 76 -14.77 12.88 -15.42
N PHE A 77 -15.64 13.88 -15.28
CA PHE A 77 -16.71 13.89 -14.29
C PHE A 77 -17.96 14.57 -14.84
N TYR A 78 -19.13 14.23 -14.29
CA TYR A 78 -20.41 14.81 -14.68
C TYR A 78 -20.94 15.76 -13.62
N ILE A 79 -21.46 16.92 -14.04
CA ILE A 79 -22.20 17.86 -13.19
C ILE A 79 -23.41 18.36 -13.97
N GLY A 80 -24.62 18.12 -13.44
CA GLY A 80 -25.87 18.59 -14.05
C GLY A 80 -26.06 18.12 -15.50
N GLY A 81 -25.70 16.87 -15.81
CA GLY A 81 -25.80 16.30 -17.16
C GLY A 81 -24.69 16.72 -18.13
N ARG A 82 -23.74 17.55 -17.71
CA ARG A 82 -22.59 17.99 -18.54
C ARG A 82 -21.33 17.24 -18.16
N LYS A 83 -20.56 16.82 -19.16
CA LYS A 83 -19.27 16.14 -18.97
C LYS A 83 -18.13 17.14 -18.97
N PHE A 84 -17.27 17.08 -17.97
CA PHE A 84 -16.04 17.85 -17.88
C PHE A 84 -14.84 16.90 -17.97
N CYS A 85 -13.79 17.30 -18.70
CA CYS A 85 -12.59 16.48 -18.88
C CYS A 85 -11.30 17.28 -18.75
N LEU A 86 -10.27 16.63 -18.21
CA LEU A 86 -8.88 17.04 -18.36
C LEU A 86 -8.15 16.05 -19.29
N ASP A 87 -7.71 16.55 -20.45
CA ASP A 87 -7.03 15.73 -21.46
C ASP A 87 -5.76 15.05 -20.95
N LYS A 88 -5.43 13.94 -21.62
CA LYS A 88 -4.18 13.19 -21.46
C LYS A 88 -2.93 14.06 -21.53
N ASP A 89 -2.91 15.04 -22.43
CA ASP A 89 -1.76 15.92 -22.61
C ASP A 89 -1.48 16.79 -21.39
N HIS A 90 -2.49 17.07 -20.57
CA HIS A 90 -2.38 17.93 -19.38
C HIS A 90 -2.26 17.15 -18.06
N TYR A 91 -2.47 15.83 -18.07
CA TYR A 91 -2.46 15.01 -16.86
C TYR A 91 -1.10 15.00 -16.14
N HIS A 92 0.01 15.21 -16.86
CA HIS A 92 1.34 15.32 -16.26
C HIS A 92 1.44 16.46 -15.23
N LEU A 93 0.65 17.54 -15.40
CA LEU A 93 0.57 18.65 -14.44
C LEU A 93 -0.06 18.22 -13.11
N VAL A 94 -1.08 17.35 -13.16
CA VAL A 94 -1.72 16.77 -11.97
C VAL A 94 -0.74 15.86 -11.22
N ALA A 95 0.03 15.05 -11.95
CA ALA A 95 1.05 14.19 -11.35
C ALA A 95 2.19 15.01 -10.69
N ALA A 96 2.60 16.11 -11.32
CA ALA A 96 3.58 17.03 -10.75
C ALA A 96 3.04 17.73 -9.50
N LEU A 97 1.80 18.22 -9.53
CA LEU A 97 1.15 18.84 -8.37
C LEU A 97 0.99 17.83 -7.23
N SER A 98 0.54 16.62 -7.52
CA SER A 98 0.46 15.51 -6.55
C SER A 98 1.81 15.25 -5.88
N SER A 99 2.91 15.20 -6.64
CA SER A 99 4.25 14.99 -6.09
C SER A 99 4.68 16.13 -5.15
N GLN A 100 4.33 17.38 -5.48
CA GLN A 100 4.57 18.54 -4.63
C GLN A 100 3.70 18.53 -3.36
N ILE A 101 2.46 18.07 -3.45
CA ILE A 101 1.58 17.89 -2.28
C ILE A 101 2.22 16.87 -1.33
N ILE A 102 2.60 15.70 -1.83
CA ILE A 102 3.20 14.64 -1.02
C ILE A 102 4.41 15.15 -0.23
N SER A 103 5.28 15.95 -0.84
CA SER A 103 6.45 16.52 -0.16
C SER A 103 6.07 17.56 0.91
N CYS A 104 5.02 18.36 0.69
CA CYS A 104 4.52 19.33 1.68
C CYS A 104 3.97 18.66 2.95
N PHE A 105 3.43 17.45 2.82
CA PHE A 105 2.96 16.66 3.95
C PHE A 105 4.01 15.66 4.45
N CYS A 106 5.30 15.85 4.15
CA CYS A 106 6.40 14.98 4.57
C CYS A 106 6.15 13.49 4.26
N ASN A 107 5.60 13.20 3.08
CA ASN A 107 5.19 11.88 2.62
C ASN A 107 4.04 11.23 3.41
N LYS A 108 3.32 11.93 4.30
CA LYS A 108 2.18 11.35 5.04
C LYS A 108 0.94 11.07 4.19
N ILE A 109 0.92 11.50 2.93
CA ILE A 109 -0.20 11.32 2.01
C ILE A 109 0.28 10.53 0.79
N SER A 110 -0.51 9.55 0.38
CA SER A 110 -0.27 8.75 -0.81
C SER A 110 -0.54 9.54 -2.10
N LYS A 111 0.11 9.09 -3.18
CA LYS A 111 -0.20 9.57 -4.53
C LYS A 111 -1.68 9.41 -4.90
N LYS A 112 -2.32 8.33 -4.43
CA LYS A 112 -3.73 8.06 -4.70
C LYS A 112 -4.64 9.10 -4.04
N ILE A 113 -4.43 9.38 -2.75
CA ILE A 113 -5.22 10.38 -2.02
C ILE A 113 -4.93 11.79 -2.54
N SER A 114 -3.67 12.17 -2.77
CA SER A 114 -3.36 13.50 -3.30
C SER A 114 -4.01 13.78 -4.66
N ILE A 115 -4.04 12.81 -5.58
CA ILE A 115 -4.78 12.92 -6.85
C ILE A 115 -6.29 13.03 -6.60
N GLN A 116 -6.84 12.23 -5.68
CA GLN A 116 -8.26 12.29 -5.33
C GLN A 116 -8.65 13.66 -4.75
N LEU A 117 -7.80 14.27 -3.93
CA LEU A 117 -8.03 15.61 -3.37
C LEU A 117 -8.02 16.68 -4.45
N ILE A 118 -7.08 16.64 -5.40
CA ILE A 118 -7.06 17.53 -6.56
C ILE A 118 -8.38 17.40 -7.35
N TYR A 119 -8.77 16.15 -7.65
CA TYR A 119 -9.99 15.87 -8.40
C TYR A 119 -11.26 16.37 -7.68
N ASN A 120 -11.40 16.06 -6.39
CA ASN A 120 -12.55 16.47 -5.60
C ASN A 120 -12.64 18.00 -5.51
N TRP A 121 -11.51 18.70 -5.36
CA TRP A 121 -11.47 20.15 -5.36
C TRP A 121 -11.91 20.75 -6.70
N ILE A 122 -11.44 20.19 -7.83
CA ILE A 122 -11.87 20.61 -9.17
C ILE A 122 -13.39 20.43 -9.29
N LYS A 123 -13.91 19.24 -8.96
CA LYS A 123 -15.34 18.94 -9.01
C LYS A 123 -16.16 19.94 -8.18
N LEU A 124 -15.72 20.25 -6.95
CA LEU A 124 -16.39 21.21 -6.08
C LEU A 124 -16.45 22.63 -6.66
N ASN A 125 -15.37 23.08 -7.32
CA ASN A 125 -15.34 24.40 -7.97
C ASN A 125 -16.30 24.50 -9.16
N TYR A 126 -16.51 23.41 -9.91
CA TYR A 126 -17.48 23.37 -11.00
C TYR A 126 -18.92 23.15 -10.50
N ALA A 127 -19.12 22.43 -9.38
CA ALA A 127 -20.44 22.16 -8.82
C ALA A 127 -21.08 23.37 -8.14
N THR A 128 -20.27 24.21 -7.48
CA THR A 128 -20.79 25.32 -6.66
C THR A 128 -21.04 26.60 -7.44
N ASN A 129 -20.66 26.70 -8.73
CA ASN A 129 -20.61 27.95 -9.52
C ASN A 129 -19.78 29.10 -8.88
N TYR A 130 -19.24 28.90 -7.67
CA TYR A 130 -18.40 29.84 -6.94
C TYR A 130 -16.96 29.34 -7.00
N ARG A 131 -16.17 29.89 -7.93
CA ARG A 131 -14.71 29.64 -8.08
C ARG A 131 -13.87 30.24 -6.95
N ASN A 132 -14.27 30.05 -5.69
CA ASN A 132 -13.66 30.72 -4.53
C ASN A 132 -13.11 29.76 -3.46
N ILE A 133 -13.12 28.45 -3.71
CA ILE A 133 -12.51 27.50 -2.77
C ILE A 133 -10.99 27.55 -2.97
N ILE A 134 -10.27 28.15 -2.04
CA ILE A 134 -8.81 28.23 -2.08
C ILE A 134 -8.23 26.82 -1.86
N PHE A 135 -7.39 26.36 -2.78
CA PHE A 135 -6.96 24.96 -2.84
C PHE A 135 -6.12 24.52 -1.65
N ASP A 136 -5.18 25.35 -1.19
CA ASP A 136 -4.34 25.05 -0.02
C ASP A 136 -5.16 24.81 1.25
N ARG A 137 -6.17 25.65 1.53
CA ARG A 137 -7.04 25.46 2.70
C ARG A 137 -7.87 24.18 2.61
N TYR A 138 -8.48 23.95 1.45
CA TYR A 138 -9.19 22.69 1.19
C TYR A 138 -8.29 21.48 1.39
N LEU A 139 -7.05 21.56 0.88
CA LEU A 139 -6.05 20.51 0.96
C LEU A 139 -5.65 20.25 2.41
N GLU A 140 -5.41 21.27 3.23
CA GLU A 140 -5.09 21.12 4.66
C GLU A 140 -6.24 20.47 5.46
N GLU A 141 -7.47 20.92 5.23
CA GLU A 141 -8.65 20.38 5.93
C GLU A 141 -8.87 18.90 5.59
N GLU A 142 -8.86 18.55 4.31
CA GLU A 142 -9.06 17.17 3.87
C GLU A 142 -7.85 16.29 4.18
N ALA A 143 -6.63 16.80 4.08
CA ALA A 143 -5.43 16.07 4.51
C ALA A 143 -5.51 15.70 5.99
N ARG A 144 -5.91 16.65 6.85
CA ARG A 144 -6.06 16.41 8.30
C ARG A 144 -7.13 15.35 8.61
N ARG A 145 -8.19 15.26 7.79
CA ARG A 145 -9.21 14.21 7.91
C ARG A 145 -8.70 12.82 7.49
N ASN A 146 -7.76 12.77 6.55
CA ASN A 146 -7.22 11.51 6.02
C ASN A 146 -5.99 11.00 6.79
N ILE A 147 -5.16 11.88 7.34
CA ILE A 147 -3.97 11.53 8.13
C ILE A 147 -4.39 11.18 9.54
N ARG A 148 -4.12 9.93 9.94
CA ARG A 148 -4.46 9.40 11.26
C ARG A 148 -3.41 8.41 11.73
N ASP A 149 -3.45 8.05 13.00
CA ASP A 149 -2.62 6.99 13.53
C ASP A 149 -3.21 5.63 13.14
N ILE A 150 -2.49 4.90 12.30
CA ILE A 150 -2.89 3.62 11.73
C ILE A 150 -1.95 2.55 12.24
N THR A 151 -2.52 1.50 12.82
CA THR A 151 -1.77 0.26 13.14
C THR A 151 -2.06 -0.77 12.06
N CYS A 152 -1.03 -1.14 11.30
CA CYS A 152 -1.09 -2.18 10.28
C CYS A 152 -0.57 -3.51 10.86
N TYR A 153 -1.32 -4.57 10.64
CA TYR A 153 -0.95 -5.95 10.90
C TYR A 153 -0.76 -6.65 9.55
N ILE A 154 0.46 -7.13 9.31
CA ILE A 154 0.81 -7.86 8.09
C ILE A 154 1.04 -9.32 8.46
N PRO A 155 0.09 -10.24 8.19
CA PRO A 155 0.28 -11.67 8.40
C PRO A 155 1.41 -12.21 7.53
N ILE A 156 2.28 -13.02 8.14
CA ILE A 156 3.33 -13.75 7.43
C ILE A 156 2.79 -15.16 7.14
N ALA A 157 2.71 -15.50 5.86
CA ALA A 157 2.21 -16.81 5.44
C ALA A 157 3.07 -17.95 6.02
N ASN A 158 2.40 -18.99 6.51
CA ASN A 158 3.01 -20.23 7.01
C ASN A 158 4.05 -20.02 8.13
N LEU A 159 3.94 -18.93 8.90
CA LEU A 159 4.79 -18.68 10.06
C LEU A 159 3.97 -18.64 11.33
N GLU A 160 4.36 -19.43 12.31
CA GLU A 160 3.86 -19.36 13.68
C GLU A 160 5.01 -18.94 14.59
N ILE A 161 4.73 -18.03 15.53
CA ILE A 161 5.69 -17.66 16.58
C ILE A 161 5.05 -17.84 17.95
N GLU A 162 5.82 -18.31 18.91
CA GLU A 162 5.32 -18.56 20.27
C GLU A 162 5.23 -17.27 21.10
N GLU A 163 6.25 -16.41 21.03
CA GLU A 163 6.33 -15.17 21.81
C GLU A 163 6.65 -13.97 20.88
N SER A 164 6.21 -12.78 21.27
CA SER A 164 6.54 -11.54 20.56
C SER A 164 8.02 -11.20 20.67
N PHE A 165 8.61 -10.66 19.61
CA PHE A 165 9.95 -10.08 19.61
C PHE A 165 10.09 -8.97 18.55
N PHE A 166 11.15 -8.17 18.63
CA PHE A 166 11.36 -7.04 17.71
C PHE A 166 12.33 -7.37 16.58
N VAL A 167 11.99 -6.90 15.38
CA VAL A 167 12.87 -6.89 14.19
C VAL A 167 12.89 -5.47 13.64
N GLY A 168 14.02 -4.78 13.77
CA GLY A 168 14.07 -3.35 13.46
C GLY A 168 13.24 -2.54 14.45
N LYS A 169 12.37 -1.67 13.92
CA LYS A 169 11.43 -0.85 14.71
C LYS A 169 10.08 -1.54 14.96
N HIS A 170 9.89 -2.75 14.42
CA HIS A 170 8.58 -3.39 14.35
C HIS A 170 8.51 -4.64 15.23
N GLU A 171 7.34 -4.86 15.82
CA GLU A 171 7.05 -6.04 16.62
C GLU A 171 6.57 -7.16 15.69
N LEU A 172 7.17 -8.33 15.82
CA LEU A 172 6.61 -9.58 15.32
C LEU A 172 5.90 -10.26 16.48
N ARG A 173 4.61 -10.57 16.34
CA ARG A 173 3.79 -11.20 17.38
C ARG A 173 2.85 -12.27 16.84
N PRO A 174 2.39 -13.23 17.66
CA PRO A 174 1.32 -14.13 17.25
C PRO A 174 -0.01 -13.37 17.12
N LEU A 175 -0.77 -13.68 16.07
CA LEU A 175 -2.17 -13.27 15.95
C LEU A 175 -3.04 -14.26 16.72
N SER A 176 -3.09 -14.07 18.04
CA SER A 176 -3.86 -14.93 18.93
C SER A 176 -5.35 -14.65 18.88
N GLU A 177 -6.14 -15.62 19.32
CA GLU A 177 -7.59 -15.47 19.50
C GLU A 177 -7.94 -14.25 20.34
N MET A 178 -7.17 -13.98 21.40
CA MET A 178 -7.34 -12.82 22.27
C MET A 178 -7.24 -11.50 21.50
N VAL A 179 -6.28 -11.37 20.59
CA VAL A 179 -6.12 -10.15 19.75
C VAL A 179 -7.33 -9.95 18.84
N ILE A 180 -7.83 -11.03 18.24
CA ILE A 180 -9.00 -10.97 17.36
C ILE A 180 -10.26 -10.65 18.17
N ASN A 181 -10.41 -11.22 19.37
CA ASN A 181 -11.50 -10.92 20.29
C ASN A 181 -11.51 -9.44 20.68
N GLU A 182 -10.33 -8.87 21.01
CA GLU A 182 -10.20 -7.44 21.31
C GLU A 182 -10.62 -6.55 20.11
N TRP A 183 -10.34 -6.97 18.88
CA TRP A 183 -10.79 -6.25 17.68
C TRP A 183 -12.31 -6.31 17.53
N ALA A 184 -12.90 -7.50 17.72
CA ALA A 184 -14.34 -7.69 17.67
C ALA A 184 -15.06 -6.81 18.70
N GLU A 185 -14.59 -6.80 19.95
CA GLU A 185 -15.17 -5.96 21.02
C GLU A 185 -15.10 -4.46 20.70
N LYS A 186 -13.95 -3.98 20.18
CA LYS A 186 -13.78 -2.57 19.79
C LYS A 186 -14.76 -2.17 18.69
N LEU A 187 -15.03 -3.05 17.73
CA LEU A 187 -15.98 -2.81 16.64
C LEU A 187 -17.42 -2.81 17.16
N SER A 188 -17.79 -3.80 17.98
CA SER A 188 -19.14 -3.92 18.56
C SER A 188 -19.52 -2.76 19.48
N SER A 189 -18.55 -2.11 20.15
CA SER A 189 -18.82 -1.00 21.07
C SER A 189 -19.38 0.28 20.42
N LYS A 190 -19.26 0.41 19.08
CA LYS A 190 -19.63 1.63 18.33
C LYS A 190 -20.82 1.43 17.38
N GLU A 191 -21.10 0.20 16.95
CA GLU A 191 -22.17 -0.13 16.01
C GLU A 191 -23.49 -0.44 16.74
N LYS A 192 -24.32 0.58 16.99
CA LYS A 192 -25.71 0.41 17.42
C LYS A 192 -26.72 0.30 16.27
N ASN A 193 -26.32 0.43 15.00
CA ASN A 193 -27.22 0.39 13.85
C ASN A 193 -26.70 -0.55 12.74
N ASP A 194 -27.55 -1.50 12.33
CA ASP A 194 -27.69 -2.24 11.05
C ASP A 194 -26.49 -2.85 10.30
N PHE A 195 -25.23 -2.65 10.71
CA PHE A 195 -24.03 -3.22 10.06
C PHE A 195 -23.39 -4.41 10.80
N SER A 196 -24.02 -4.92 11.87
CA SER A 196 -23.42 -5.91 12.77
C SER A 196 -23.10 -7.27 12.12
N ASN A 197 -23.76 -7.63 11.01
CA ASN A 197 -23.53 -8.91 10.33
C ASN A 197 -22.27 -8.89 9.46
N ASP A 198 -21.94 -7.76 8.83
CA ASP A 198 -20.76 -7.64 7.96
C ASP A 198 -19.46 -7.63 8.79
N THR A 199 -19.47 -6.97 9.94
CA THR A 199 -18.32 -6.93 10.85
C THR A 199 -18.06 -8.29 11.50
N ALA A 200 -19.12 -9.02 11.88
CA ALA A 200 -18.99 -10.38 12.38
C ALA A 200 -18.41 -11.34 11.32
N SER A 201 -18.90 -11.28 10.08
CA SER A 201 -18.36 -12.09 8.98
C SER A 201 -16.88 -11.79 8.72
N LEU A 202 -16.48 -10.52 8.77
CA LEU A 202 -15.10 -10.09 8.58
C LEU A 202 -14.16 -10.66 9.65
N ILE A 203 -14.59 -10.66 10.91
CA ILE A 203 -13.84 -11.23 12.02
C ILE A 203 -13.69 -12.74 11.87
N GLU A 204 -14.75 -13.45 11.46
CA GLU A 204 -14.68 -14.89 11.22
C GLU A 204 -13.76 -15.24 10.04
N ASP A 205 -13.75 -14.43 8.99
CA ASP A 205 -12.79 -14.59 7.89
C ASP A 205 -11.35 -14.40 8.37
N ILE A 206 -11.09 -13.40 9.23
CA ILE A 206 -9.77 -13.21 9.85
C ILE A 206 -9.35 -14.42 10.69
N ARG A 207 -10.27 -14.95 11.52
CA ARG A 207 -9.99 -16.13 12.34
C ARG A 207 -9.59 -17.32 11.48
N ARG A 208 -10.41 -17.61 10.47
CA ARG A 208 -10.23 -18.76 9.59
C ARG A 208 -8.92 -18.68 8.80
N GLU A 209 -8.50 -17.48 8.41
CA GLU A 209 -7.35 -17.30 7.52
C GLU A 209 -6.02 -17.04 8.23
N TRP A 210 -6.04 -16.32 9.36
CA TRP A 210 -4.80 -15.78 9.94
C TRP A 210 -4.61 -16.05 11.43
N GLN A 211 -5.63 -16.55 12.15
CA GLN A 211 -5.44 -16.88 13.57
C GLN A 211 -4.32 -17.92 13.73
N GLY A 212 -3.40 -17.67 14.68
CA GLY A 212 -2.22 -18.49 14.93
C GLY A 212 -0.99 -18.11 14.11
N LEU A 213 -1.15 -17.35 13.01
CA LEU A 213 -0.01 -16.87 12.24
C LEU A 213 0.73 -15.74 12.95
N ALA A 214 2.01 -15.58 12.61
CA ALA A 214 2.81 -14.42 12.96
C ALA A 214 2.36 -13.20 12.16
N VAL A 215 2.29 -12.04 12.82
CA VAL A 215 2.00 -10.75 12.19
C VAL A 215 3.11 -9.77 12.49
N VAL A 216 3.50 -8.98 11.48
CA VAL A 216 4.31 -7.77 11.68
C VAL A 216 3.38 -6.63 12.02
N VAL A 217 3.68 -5.94 13.12
CA VAL A 217 2.91 -4.77 13.58
C VAL A 217 3.67 -3.49 13.26
N CYS A 218 3.10 -2.68 12.38
CA CYS A 218 3.63 -1.39 11.98
C CYS A 218 2.67 -0.27 12.41
N LYS A 219 3.22 0.85 12.91
CA LYS A 219 2.43 2.01 13.34
C LYS A 219 2.88 3.23 12.54
N TYR A 220 1.94 3.89 11.89
CA TYR A 220 2.20 5.05 11.04
C TYR A 220 1.21 6.18 11.31
N ASN A 221 1.66 7.42 11.15
CA ASN A 221 0.81 8.61 11.12
C ASN A 221 0.73 9.11 9.66
N SER A 222 -0.22 8.57 8.90
CA SER A 222 -0.38 8.84 7.46
C SER A 222 -1.80 8.55 7.00
N ASP A 223 -2.08 8.75 5.71
CA ASP A 223 -3.27 8.14 5.10
C ASP A 223 -3.13 6.61 5.01
N GLU A 224 -4.27 5.96 4.85
CA GLU A 224 -4.40 4.51 4.88
C GLU A 224 -3.62 3.81 3.75
N TYR A 225 -3.71 4.32 2.52
CA TYR A 225 -2.99 3.73 1.40
C TYR A 225 -1.48 3.82 1.58
N HIS A 226 -0.97 4.93 2.12
CA HIS A 226 0.46 5.07 2.38
C HIS A 226 0.91 4.18 3.54
N ALA A 227 0.13 4.11 4.64
CA ALA A 227 0.43 3.24 5.77
C ALA A 227 0.56 1.78 5.34
N HIS A 228 -0.37 1.29 4.51
CA HIS A 228 -0.31 -0.07 3.98
C HIS A 228 0.88 -0.32 3.08
N ALA A 229 1.23 0.62 2.20
CA ALA A 229 2.38 0.49 1.33
C ALA A 229 3.69 0.40 2.14
N LEU A 230 3.89 1.29 3.11
CA LEU A 230 5.05 1.27 4.00
C LEU A 230 5.07 0.00 4.86
N ALA A 231 3.93 -0.41 5.43
CA ALA A 231 3.85 -1.62 6.24
C ALA A 231 4.25 -2.87 5.46
N ARG A 232 3.85 -2.97 4.19
CA ARG A 232 4.21 -4.09 3.31
C ARG A 232 5.70 -4.10 2.98
N GLU A 233 6.27 -2.93 2.69
CA GLU A 233 7.70 -2.79 2.43
C GLU A 233 8.53 -3.24 3.65
N GLU A 234 8.17 -2.75 4.84
CA GLU A 234 8.85 -3.11 6.09
C GLU A 234 8.67 -4.59 6.45
N ALA A 235 7.47 -5.14 6.29
CA ALA A 235 7.24 -6.58 6.47
C ALA A 235 8.09 -7.41 5.51
N SER A 236 8.25 -6.99 4.24
CA SER A 236 9.10 -7.68 3.27
C SER A 236 10.58 -7.67 3.67
N LYS A 237 11.08 -6.55 4.21
CA LYS A 237 12.43 -6.45 4.78
C LYS A 237 12.61 -7.40 5.96
N ILE A 238 11.64 -7.44 6.87
CA ILE A 238 11.67 -8.32 8.06
C ILE A 238 11.64 -9.79 7.66
N ILE A 239 10.74 -10.18 6.76
CA ILE A 239 10.65 -11.55 6.22
C ILE A 239 11.96 -11.96 5.55
N SER A 240 12.56 -11.04 4.78
CA SER A 240 13.85 -11.26 4.14
C SER A 240 14.95 -11.57 5.16
N ILE A 241 15.04 -10.80 6.25
CA ILE A 241 16.03 -11.07 7.29
C ILE A 241 15.72 -12.35 8.05
N LEU A 242 14.47 -12.60 8.44
CA LEU A 242 14.09 -13.83 9.13
C LEU A 242 14.45 -15.08 8.33
N ALA A 243 14.23 -15.05 7.00
CA ALA A 243 14.53 -16.17 6.11
C ALA A 243 16.02 -16.57 6.11
N ILE A 244 16.94 -15.65 6.42
CA ILE A 244 18.38 -15.94 6.52
C ILE A 244 18.68 -16.89 7.68
N PHE A 245 17.88 -16.83 8.74
CA PHE A 245 18.11 -17.61 9.95
C PHE A 245 17.42 -18.96 9.93
N LEU A 246 16.42 -19.13 9.06
CA LEU A 246 15.71 -20.39 8.87
C LEU A 246 16.62 -21.46 8.24
N ARG A 247 16.48 -22.70 8.71
CA ARG A 247 17.37 -23.82 8.35
C ARG A 247 17.34 -24.14 6.85
N GLU A 248 16.21 -23.88 6.21
CA GLU A 248 15.94 -24.24 4.83
C GLU A 248 16.78 -23.45 3.83
N ILE A 249 17.33 -22.28 4.22
CA ILE A 249 18.19 -21.50 3.33
C ILE A 249 19.43 -22.29 2.89
N THR A 250 19.93 -23.19 3.74
CA THR A 250 21.13 -24.00 3.43
C THR A 250 20.81 -25.24 2.60
N ILE A 251 19.54 -25.51 2.28
CA ILE A 251 19.12 -26.69 1.52
C ILE A 251 18.91 -26.28 0.05
N PRO A 252 19.70 -26.78 -0.92
CA PRO A 252 19.70 -26.23 -2.28
C PRO A 252 18.34 -26.26 -3.00
N ASN A 253 17.57 -27.33 -2.83
CA ASN A 253 16.34 -27.57 -3.60
C ASN A 253 15.05 -27.19 -2.85
N ILE A 254 15.16 -26.54 -1.68
CA ILE A 254 14.00 -26.14 -0.87
C ILE A 254 13.87 -24.62 -0.88
N LYS A 255 12.67 -24.12 -1.16
CA LYS A 255 12.33 -22.70 -0.98
C LYS A 255 11.57 -22.49 0.33
N ILE A 256 11.92 -21.42 1.01
CA ILE A 256 11.20 -20.92 2.18
C ILE A 256 9.90 -20.30 1.72
N SER A 257 8.84 -20.59 2.47
CA SER A 257 7.49 -20.21 2.07
C SER A 257 6.85 -19.21 3.02
N LEU A 258 7.65 -18.24 3.41
CA LEU A 258 7.20 -17.01 4.05
C LEU A 258 6.84 -16.04 2.91
N GLY A 259 5.55 -15.76 2.73
CA GLY A 259 5.06 -14.95 1.59
C GLY A 259 5.85 -13.65 1.42
N ARG A 260 6.51 -13.46 0.27
CA ARG A 260 7.24 -12.23 -0.06
C ARG A 260 6.39 -11.39 -1.01
N SER A 261 6.34 -10.08 -0.76
CA SER A 261 5.57 -9.13 -1.59
C SER A 261 6.15 -8.90 -2.99
N GLU A 262 7.37 -9.37 -3.25
CA GLU A 262 8.08 -9.20 -4.52
C GLU A 262 8.37 -10.57 -5.14
N GLY A 263 7.70 -10.88 -6.24
CA GLY A 263 7.95 -12.08 -7.03
C GLY A 263 6.71 -12.67 -7.70
N ASN A 264 6.95 -13.43 -8.77
CA ASN A 264 5.94 -14.20 -9.50
C ASN A 264 5.58 -15.52 -8.78
N ASP A 265 6.06 -15.73 -7.56
CA ASP A 265 5.72 -16.89 -6.75
C ASP A 265 4.34 -16.73 -6.12
N PHE A 266 3.47 -17.69 -6.42
CA PHE A 266 2.06 -17.80 -6.05
C PHE A 266 1.85 -18.08 -4.55
N ILE A 267 2.37 -17.23 -3.67
CA ILE A 267 2.10 -17.25 -2.23
C ILE A 267 1.56 -15.86 -1.85
N SER A 268 0.23 -15.81 -1.65
CA SER A 268 -0.59 -14.73 -1.06
C SER A 268 0.02 -13.32 -1.12
N ARG A 269 -0.42 -12.50 -2.09
CA ARG A 269 -0.05 -11.09 -2.15
C ARG A 269 -0.69 -10.34 -0.98
N ALA A 270 0.16 -10.03 0.01
CA ALA A 270 0.04 -8.96 0.99
C ALA A 270 -1.38 -8.61 1.47
N THR A 271 -1.99 -9.50 2.27
CA THR A 271 -3.06 -9.05 3.17
C THR A 271 -2.45 -8.05 4.15
N SER A 272 -3.05 -6.87 4.23
CA SER A 272 -2.75 -5.93 5.30
C SER A 272 -4.04 -5.54 5.99
N ILE A 273 -4.06 -5.76 7.30
CA ILE A 273 -5.19 -5.43 8.17
C ILE A 273 -4.82 -4.14 8.87
N SER A 274 -5.60 -3.07 8.73
CA SER A 274 -5.41 -1.85 9.50
C SER A 274 -6.49 -1.70 10.55
N LEU A 275 -6.08 -1.23 11.73
CA LEU A 275 -6.96 -0.72 12.75
C LEU A 275 -6.73 0.79 12.90
N ALA A 276 -7.76 1.58 12.60
CA ALA A 276 -7.77 3.03 12.78
C ALA A 276 -9.17 3.50 13.18
N ASP A 277 -9.30 4.32 14.23
CA ASP A 277 -10.58 4.87 14.74
C ASP A 277 -11.68 3.84 15.05
N ASN A 278 -11.28 2.63 15.48
CA ASN A 278 -12.15 1.46 15.63
C ASN A 278 -12.82 1.05 14.31
N ARG A 279 -12.13 1.21 13.18
CA ARG A 279 -12.47 0.59 11.90
C ARG A 279 -11.40 -0.42 11.55
N LEU A 280 -11.86 -1.58 11.10
CA LEU A 280 -11.01 -2.64 10.57
C LEU A 280 -11.09 -2.58 9.06
N THR A 281 -9.95 -2.51 8.40
CA THR A 281 -9.90 -2.55 6.93
C THR A 281 -8.92 -3.60 6.48
N ILE A 282 -9.34 -4.41 5.52
CA ILE A 282 -8.52 -5.47 4.93
C ILE A 282 -8.23 -5.10 3.49
N TYR A 283 -6.96 -4.96 3.17
CA TYR A 283 -6.51 -4.87 1.78
C TYR A 283 -5.94 -6.20 1.36
N LYS A 284 -6.68 -6.91 0.49
CA LYS A 284 -6.20 -8.09 -0.22
C LYS A 284 -5.76 -7.68 -1.61
N ASP A 285 -4.56 -8.08 -2.00
CA ASP A 285 -4.14 -8.04 -3.40
C ASP A 285 -4.10 -9.49 -3.89
N PHE A 286 -4.54 -9.75 -5.14
CA PHE A 286 -4.82 -11.07 -5.74
C PHE A 286 -4.42 -12.34 -4.93
N GLU A 287 -5.41 -13.14 -4.55
CA GLU A 287 -5.19 -14.44 -3.92
C GLU A 287 -4.79 -15.51 -4.95
N ASN A 288 -3.75 -16.27 -4.67
CA ASN A 288 -3.70 -17.68 -5.08
C ASN A 288 -3.18 -18.51 -3.92
N ARG A 289 -3.93 -19.55 -3.54
CA ARG A 289 -3.63 -20.43 -2.41
C ARG A 289 -2.88 -21.66 -2.95
N MET A 290 -1.60 -21.81 -2.62
CA MET A 290 -0.95 -23.12 -2.68
C MET A 290 -1.22 -23.87 -1.38
N THR A 291 -1.76 -25.08 -1.49
CA THR A 291 -2.30 -25.88 -0.39
C THR A 291 -1.31 -26.87 0.25
N SER A 292 -0.04 -26.88 -0.13
CA SER A 292 0.92 -27.90 0.32
C SER A 292 2.29 -27.34 0.71
N VAL A 293 2.28 -26.28 1.50
CA VAL A 293 3.48 -25.49 1.80
C VAL A 293 3.92 -25.76 3.25
N PRO A 294 5.22 -26.00 3.52
CA PRO A 294 5.68 -26.28 4.88
C PRO A 294 5.43 -25.08 5.81
N TYR A 295 4.88 -25.36 6.98
CA TYR A 295 4.71 -24.40 8.07
C TYR A 295 6.02 -24.26 8.85
N HIS A 296 6.43 -23.03 9.10
CA HIS A 296 7.56 -22.68 9.95
C HIS A 296 7.05 -22.29 11.33
N ARG A 297 7.67 -22.85 12.37
CA ARG A 297 7.35 -22.51 13.76
C ARG A 297 8.61 -22.03 14.47
N ILE A 298 8.55 -20.82 15.02
CA ILE A 298 9.58 -20.22 15.85
C ILE A 298 9.13 -20.32 17.30
N ASP A 299 9.68 -21.29 18.02
CA ASP A 299 9.47 -21.43 19.46
C ASP A 299 10.40 -20.52 20.27
N LYS A 300 10.18 -20.43 21.58
CA LYS A 300 11.00 -19.62 22.47
C LYS A 300 12.49 -19.99 22.44
N LYS A 301 12.80 -21.28 22.26
CA LYS A 301 14.20 -21.76 22.20
C LYS A 301 14.87 -21.24 20.94
N TYR A 302 14.16 -21.24 19.83
CA TYR A 302 14.62 -20.72 18.56
C TYR A 302 14.79 -19.20 18.62
N ILE A 303 13.90 -18.46 19.27
CA ILE A 303 14.08 -17.01 19.52
C ILE A 303 15.39 -16.74 20.28
N ASN A 304 15.69 -17.53 21.30
CA ASN A 304 16.97 -17.40 22.03
C ASN A 304 18.17 -17.72 21.12
N LEU A 305 18.06 -18.76 20.28
CA LEU A 305 19.08 -19.10 19.30
C LEU A 305 19.31 -17.96 18.29
N LEU A 306 18.25 -17.28 17.84
CA LEU A 306 18.39 -16.12 16.95
C LEU A 306 19.26 -15.04 17.59
N ASN A 307 19.03 -14.74 18.87
CA ASN A 307 19.82 -13.76 19.60
C ASN A 307 21.31 -14.14 19.66
N ASP A 308 21.61 -15.43 19.85
CA ASP A 308 22.99 -15.95 19.83
C ASP A 308 23.65 -15.83 18.44
N LEU A 309 22.87 -15.93 17.36
CA LEU A 309 23.32 -15.84 15.96
C LEU A 309 23.46 -14.39 15.44
N CYS A 310 23.63 -13.41 16.32
CA CYS A 310 23.72 -11.98 15.97
C CYS A 310 22.46 -11.38 15.34
N PHE A 311 21.29 -12.03 15.46
CA PHE A 311 20.02 -11.49 14.97
C PHE A 311 19.74 -10.09 15.53
N GLU A 312 20.02 -9.88 16.82
CA GLU A 312 19.85 -8.59 17.49
C GLU A 312 20.66 -7.47 16.83
N LYS A 313 21.89 -7.75 16.38
CA LYS A 313 22.73 -6.74 15.70
C LYS A 313 22.14 -6.33 14.36
N ILE A 314 21.60 -7.28 13.60
CA ILE A 314 20.92 -7.00 12.33
C ILE A 314 19.60 -6.26 12.58
N SER A 315 18.86 -6.66 13.61
CA SER A 315 17.64 -5.98 14.06
C SER A 315 17.94 -4.51 14.41
N CYS A 316 18.98 -4.23 15.21
CA CYS A 316 19.41 -2.87 15.49
C CYS A 316 19.83 -2.10 14.24
N LEU A 317 20.42 -2.78 13.25
CA LEU A 317 20.82 -2.15 11.99
C LEU A 317 19.60 -1.75 11.14
N LEU A 318 18.57 -2.61 11.08
CA LEU A 318 17.27 -2.29 10.47
C LEU A 318 16.52 -1.19 11.22
N ALA A 319 16.75 -1.05 12.53
CA ALA A 319 16.10 -0.03 13.33
C ALA A 319 16.65 1.39 13.09
N LYS A 320 17.77 1.54 12.39
CA LYS A 320 18.37 2.85 12.09
C LYS A 320 17.63 3.54 10.96
N GLU A 321 17.63 4.87 10.99
CA GLU A 321 17.22 5.64 9.82
C GLU A 321 18.25 5.51 8.72
N GLU A 322 17.81 5.41 7.47
CA GLU A 322 18.67 5.22 6.30
C GLU A 322 19.81 6.25 6.24
N LYS A 323 19.49 7.52 6.50
CA LYS A 323 20.46 8.63 6.54
C LYS A 323 21.54 8.52 7.62
N SER A 324 21.35 7.65 8.61
CA SER A 324 22.29 7.44 9.73
C SER A 324 23.21 6.25 9.52
N LEU A 325 23.00 5.46 8.46
CA LEU A 325 23.86 4.34 8.13
C LEU A 325 25.17 4.86 7.51
N ASN A 326 26.28 4.22 7.86
CA ASN A 326 27.53 4.43 7.13
C ASN A 326 27.60 3.49 5.91
N LYS A 327 28.53 3.75 4.98
CA LYS A 327 28.68 2.94 3.75
C LYS A 327 28.86 1.44 4.00
N PHE A 328 29.55 1.07 5.08
CA PHE A 328 29.74 -0.34 5.44
C PHE A 328 28.43 -0.98 5.90
N GLN A 329 27.67 -0.29 6.74
CA GLN A 329 26.34 -0.69 7.21
C GLN A 329 25.33 -0.82 6.07
N GLU A 330 25.31 0.14 5.14
CA GLU A 330 24.49 0.09 3.93
C GLU A 330 24.83 -1.15 3.07
N ARG A 331 26.12 -1.37 2.80
CA ARG A 331 26.58 -2.55 2.05
C ARG A 331 26.27 -3.86 2.78
N THR A 332 26.36 -3.88 4.10
CA THR A 332 26.04 -5.06 4.91
C THR A 332 24.56 -5.41 4.79
N LEU A 333 23.67 -4.43 4.92
CA LEU A 333 22.23 -4.64 4.70
C LEU A 333 21.93 -5.07 3.27
N ALA A 334 22.52 -4.42 2.27
CA ALA A 334 22.34 -4.78 0.87
C ALA A 334 22.80 -6.23 0.59
N SER A 335 23.95 -6.64 1.13
CA SER A 335 24.44 -8.01 1.06
C SER A 335 23.46 -9.00 1.72
N LEU A 336 22.96 -8.70 2.91
CA LEU A 336 21.98 -9.55 3.60
C LEU A 336 20.67 -9.69 2.81
N PHE A 337 20.14 -8.58 2.28
CA PHE A 337 18.94 -8.62 1.43
C PHE A 337 19.18 -9.36 0.10
N MET A 338 20.40 -9.34 -0.43
CA MET A 338 20.74 -10.12 -1.62
C MET A 338 20.85 -11.60 -1.29
N TYR A 339 21.49 -11.94 -0.17
CA TYR A 339 21.60 -13.32 0.30
C TYR A 339 20.22 -13.92 0.60
N SER A 340 19.32 -13.16 1.24
CA SER A 340 17.97 -13.62 1.55
C SER A 340 17.15 -14.03 0.32
N LYS A 341 17.44 -13.50 -0.87
CA LYS A 341 16.78 -13.93 -2.12
C LYS A 341 17.02 -15.41 -2.42
N SER A 342 18.17 -15.96 -2.01
CA SER A 342 18.47 -17.39 -2.13
C SER A 342 17.48 -18.28 -1.35
N ALA A 343 16.89 -17.75 -0.28
CA ALA A 343 15.92 -18.49 0.52
C ALA A 343 14.59 -18.72 -0.21
N PHE A 344 14.25 -17.90 -1.18
CA PHE A 344 12.94 -17.91 -1.85
C PHE A 344 12.94 -18.57 -3.23
N THR A 345 14.09 -19.03 -3.73
CA THR A 345 14.19 -19.81 -4.96
C THR A 345 14.41 -21.29 -4.67
N SER A 346 13.85 -22.17 -5.49
CA SER A 346 14.12 -23.61 -5.46
C SER A 346 15.23 -24.01 -6.42
N GLU A 347 15.72 -23.08 -7.26
CA GLU A 347 16.75 -23.34 -8.27
C GLU A 347 18.16 -23.19 -7.66
N PRO A 348 18.97 -24.27 -7.57
CA PRO A 348 20.28 -24.22 -6.93
C PRO A 348 21.25 -23.23 -7.58
N THR A 349 21.18 -23.10 -8.91
CA THR A 349 22.00 -22.15 -9.66
C THR A 349 21.70 -20.71 -9.26
N GLU A 350 20.41 -20.35 -9.09
CA GLU A 350 20.02 -19.02 -8.62
C GLU A 350 20.47 -18.78 -7.17
N LYS A 351 20.39 -19.79 -6.29
CA LYS A 351 20.91 -19.67 -4.92
C LYS A 351 22.40 -19.34 -4.89
N ILE A 352 23.19 -20.00 -5.75
CA ILE A 352 24.63 -19.73 -5.88
C ILE A 352 24.84 -18.31 -6.38
N VAL A 353 24.10 -17.86 -7.40
CA VAL A 353 24.20 -16.48 -7.91
C VAL A 353 23.91 -15.46 -6.81
N TYR A 354 22.83 -15.61 -6.05
CA TYR A 354 22.50 -14.70 -4.95
C TYR A 354 23.56 -14.71 -3.84
N THR A 355 24.13 -15.88 -3.54
CA THR A 355 25.20 -16.03 -2.54
C THR A 355 26.51 -15.39 -2.99
N LEU A 356 26.91 -15.58 -4.25
CA LEU A 356 28.12 -14.95 -4.78
C LEU A 356 27.94 -13.44 -4.88
N THR A 357 26.76 -12.97 -5.30
CA THR A 357 26.49 -11.53 -5.39
C THR A 357 26.45 -10.87 -4.01
N SER A 358 25.92 -11.55 -2.98
CA SER A 358 25.96 -11.00 -1.62
C SER A 358 27.39 -10.86 -1.10
N LEU A 359 28.22 -11.89 -1.32
CA LEU A 359 29.65 -11.84 -0.98
C LEU A 359 30.37 -10.74 -1.75
N GLU A 360 30.08 -10.57 -3.05
CA GLU A 360 30.66 -9.52 -3.87
C GLU A 360 30.34 -8.12 -3.32
N ILE A 361 29.09 -7.86 -2.89
CA ILE A 361 28.68 -6.56 -2.33
C ILE A 361 29.53 -6.15 -1.11
N ILE A 362 29.90 -7.12 -0.25
CA ILE A 362 30.64 -6.83 0.98
C ILE A 362 32.17 -6.94 0.80
N LEU A 363 32.64 -7.78 -0.12
CA LEU A 363 34.06 -8.08 -0.33
C LEU A 363 34.72 -7.26 -1.44
N LEU A 364 33.95 -6.64 -2.34
CA LEU A 364 34.53 -5.73 -3.33
C LEU A 364 35.14 -4.51 -2.64
N LYS A 365 36.48 -4.47 -2.65
CA LYS A 365 37.30 -3.34 -2.23
C LYS A 365 36.82 -2.06 -2.92
N ASN A 366 36.71 -0.98 -2.15
CA ASN A 366 36.76 0.36 -2.75
C ASN A 366 38.19 0.61 -3.24
N ASP A 367 38.34 1.31 -4.36
CA ASP A 367 39.63 1.76 -4.95
C ASP A 367 40.52 2.61 -4.02
N SER A 368 40.15 2.77 -2.75
CA SER A 368 40.82 3.59 -1.73
C SER A 368 41.64 2.79 -0.71
N GLU A 369 41.71 1.47 -0.79
CA GLU A 369 42.61 0.66 0.05
C GLU A 369 43.96 0.44 -0.65
N PRO A 370 45.11 0.79 -0.03
CA PRO A 370 46.42 0.58 -0.63
C PRO A 370 46.73 -0.92 -0.76
N ILE A 371 47.44 -1.27 -1.84
CA ILE A 371 47.88 -2.63 -2.18
C ILE A 371 48.81 -3.19 -1.11
#